data_AF-A0AAV4VUN7-F1
#
_entry.id   AF-A0AAV4VUN7-F1
#
_cell.length_a   1.000
_cell.length_b   1.000
_cell.length_c   1.000
_cell.angle_alpha   90.00
_cell.angle_beta   90.00
_cell.angle_gamma   90.00
#
_symmetry.space_group_name_H-M   'P 1'
#
loop_
_entity.id
_entity.type
_entity.pdbx_description
1 polymer ?
#
loop_
_entity_poly.entity_id
_entity_poly.type
_entity_poly.pdbx_seq_one_letter_code
_entity_poly.pdbx_strand_id
1 'polypeptide(L)'
;MDVYSSQIETDLASITKNSSRKKLLSTFQRSDEVSAKTFYLSVLRTVKKVIADDEINSLKHLDRLLFKISGTKEEETIQKYFENETNLSDSFNVVALACKYEATKVLEYLFSEKVKSIYNLSVKISKTALLWSKVDEFHYNAFYYAIRSNRTHLLNILIEKGQNKNHKEELDEVLSKAYRELKLRNVFVTSEMDFFVQSKILDIRFFHESADETTGNSWIHIEKRIDLVVDNVTIIKSSYWDKDVDEIFVLRAEFRAKNIYVLKFLLKSTYDRLPWEEIEFCLALFIRCCKKRIADNLFYCCVLSKEALLQHLENFSKLLDTEQKNFKNSDVIKLAKTLKLKRTDVVNKIIKNHPEFRDLYTDYESIRDHHSLETVKKYADLAISANATEKGGQLLAVRALQVMGEHFKGTLETPKLSDTICQFFFLLCHLIRGKLLQACEILCLTLRPY
;
A
#
# COMPACT_ATOMS: atom_id res chain seq x y z
N MET A 1 -20.89 34.14 -35.98
CA MET A 1 -21.37 33.22 -34.92
C MET A 1 -22.88 33.13 -35.07
N ASP A 2 -23.35 32.03 -35.64
CA ASP A 2 -24.76 31.83 -35.96
C ASP A 2 -25.63 31.69 -34.71
N VAL A 3 -26.82 32.28 -34.75
CA VAL A 3 -27.91 32.15 -33.76
C VAL A 3 -28.17 30.68 -33.39
N TYR A 4 -27.91 29.76 -34.33
CA TYR A 4 -28.01 28.31 -34.15
C TYR A 4 -27.00 27.75 -33.13
N SER A 5 -25.76 28.23 -33.13
CA SER A 5 -24.71 27.77 -32.19
C SER A 5 -25.00 28.21 -30.76
N SER A 6 -25.47 29.45 -30.59
CA SER A 6 -25.79 30.02 -29.27
C SER A 6 -26.99 29.33 -28.59
N GLN A 7 -28.01 28.96 -29.37
CA GLN A 7 -29.17 28.23 -28.83
C GLN A 7 -28.82 26.79 -28.42
N ILE A 8 -27.98 26.10 -29.21
CA ILE A 8 -27.51 24.74 -28.87
C ILE A 8 -26.68 24.75 -27.59
N GLU A 9 -25.78 25.71 -27.42
CA GLU A 9 -24.97 25.84 -26.20
C GLU A 9 -25.83 26.09 -24.96
N THR A 10 -26.88 26.90 -25.09
CA THR A 10 -27.84 27.17 -24.00
C THR A 10 -28.68 25.93 -23.65
N ASP A 11 -29.16 25.19 -24.67
CA ASP A 11 -29.92 23.95 -24.48
C ASP A 11 -29.05 22.81 -23.91
N LEU A 12 -27.75 22.79 -24.22
CA LEU A 12 -26.77 21.84 -23.67
C LEU A 12 -26.38 22.19 -22.22
N ALA A 13 -26.20 23.48 -21.90
CA ALA A 13 -25.88 23.92 -20.54
C ALA A 13 -26.99 23.62 -19.52
N SER A 14 -28.24 23.49 -19.97
CA SER A 14 -29.41 23.20 -19.13
C SER A 14 -29.83 21.72 -19.12
N ILE A 15 -28.98 20.80 -19.59
CA ILE A 15 -29.31 19.38 -19.77
C ILE A 15 -29.49 18.63 -18.45
N THR A 16 -30.68 18.76 -17.85
CA THR A 16 -31.02 18.18 -16.54
C THR A 16 -32.22 17.22 -16.59
N LYS A 17 -32.91 17.13 -17.74
CA LYS A 17 -34.17 16.36 -17.89
C LYS A 17 -34.19 15.50 -19.14
N ASN A 18 -35.04 14.47 -19.14
CA ASN A 18 -35.22 13.57 -20.28
C ASN A 18 -35.87 14.25 -21.50
N SER A 19 -36.71 15.26 -21.29
CA SER A 19 -37.40 16.01 -22.35
C SER A 19 -36.42 16.85 -23.18
N SER A 20 -35.49 17.56 -22.54
CA SER A 20 -34.45 18.35 -23.25
C SER A 20 -33.53 17.45 -24.08
N ARG A 21 -33.17 16.27 -23.58
CA ARG A 21 -32.40 15.26 -24.34
C ARG A 21 -33.11 14.76 -25.60
N LYS A 22 -34.42 14.52 -25.56
CA LYS A 22 -35.19 14.09 -26.75
C LYS A 22 -35.23 15.20 -27.81
N LYS A 23 -35.41 16.46 -27.38
CA LYS A 23 -35.36 17.63 -28.26
C LYS A 23 -34.00 17.74 -28.95
N LEU A 24 -32.91 17.71 -28.18
CA LEU A 24 -31.53 17.76 -28.69
C LEU A 24 -31.22 16.64 -29.69
N LEU A 25 -31.67 15.41 -29.43
CA LEU A 25 -31.50 14.29 -30.37
C LEU A 25 -32.26 14.51 -31.68
N SER A 26 -33.52 14.99 -31.60
CA SER A 26 -34.30 15.28 -32.80
C SER A 26 -33.70 16.41 -33.64
N THR A 27 -33.06 17.39 -32.99
CA THR A 27 -32.30 18.44 -33.68
C THR A 27 -31.14 17.82 -34.45
N PHE A 28 -30.32 17.00 -33.80
CA PHE A 28 -29.18 16.33 -34.43
C PHE A 28 -29.58 15.44 -35.62
N GLN A 29 -30.69 14.69 -35.50
CA GLN A 29 -31.19 13.82 -36.57
C GLN A 29 -31.68 14.58 -37.81
N ARG A 30 -32.12 15.83 -37.63
CA ARG A 30 -32.62 16.71 -38.72
C ARG A 30 -31.52 17.61 -39.29
N SER A 31 -30.35 17.64 -38.66
CA SER A 31 -29.22 18.46 -39.10
C SER A 31 -28.57 17.87 -40.35
N ASP A 32 -28.17 18.76 -41.28
CA ASP A 32 -27.21 18.42 -42.34
C ASP A 32 -25.84 18.05 -41.76
N GLU A 33 -24.90 17.62 -42.61
CA GLU A 33 -23.60 17.13 -42.15
C GLU A 33 -22.77 18.20 -41.40
N VAL A 34 -22.81 19.45 -41.86
CA VAL A 34 -22.07 20.57 -41.26
C VAL A 34 -22.65 20.94 -39.89
N SER A 35 -23.98 21.03 -39.79
CA SER A 35 -24.70 21.33 -38.57
C SER A 35 -24.60 20.20 -37.56
N ALA A 36 -24.63 18.94 -38.03
CA ALA A 36 -24.42 17.76 -37.18
C ALA A 36 -23.00 17.72 -36.61
N LYS A 37 -21.99 18.05 -37.42
CA LYS A 37 -20.60 18.20 -36.96
C LYS A 37 -20.51 19.27 -35.88
N THR A 38 -20.99 20.49 -36.14
CA THR A 38 -20.96 21.59 -35.16
C THR A 38 -21.69 21.23 -33.87
N PHE A 39 -22.87 20.62 -33.96
CA PHE A 39 -23.60 20.14 -32.80
C PHE A 39 -22.80 19.14 -31.97
N TYR A 40 -22.20 18.15 -32.63
CA TYR A 40 -21.42 17.11 -31.97
C TYR A 40 -20.22 17.71 -31.23
N LEU A 41 -19.50 18.64 -31.86
CA LEU A 41 -18.38 19.35 -31.24
C LEU A 41 -18.83 20.18 -30.02
N SER A 42 -19.98 20.85 -30.09
CA SER A 42 -20.56 21.58 -28.95
C SER A 42 -20.93 20.65 -27.79
N VAL A 43 -21.41 19.43 -28.07
CA VAL A 43 -21.61 18.40 -27.03
C VAL A 43 -20.29 18.06 -26.35
N LEU A 44 -19.21 17.82 -27.10
CA LEU A 44 -17.90 17.49 -26.53
C LEU A 44 -17.31 18.64 -25.70
N ARG A 45 -17.43 19.89 -26.17
CA ARG A 45 -17.02 21.07 -25.38
C ARG A 45 -17.81 21.18 -24.08
N THR A 46 -19.11 20.89 -24.11
CA THR A 46 -19.96 20.88 -22.92
C THR A 46 -19.54 19.77 -21.96
N VAL A 47 -19.19 18.58 -22.46
CA VAL A 47 -18.64 17.50 -21.62
C VAL A 47 -17.39 17.97 -20.88
N LYS A 48 -16.44 18.64 -21.54
CA LYS A 48 -15.24 19.18 -20.87
C LYS A 48 -15.59 20.15 -19.75
N LYS A 49 -16.54 21.07 -20.00
CA LYS A 49 -17.00 22.03 -19.00
C LYS A 49 -17.64 21.35 -17.79
N VAL A 50 -18.56 20.41 -18.03
CA VAL A 50 -19.23 19.64 -16.97
C VAL A 50 -18.25 18.80 -16.16
N ILE A 51 -17.19 18.27 -16.77
CA ILE A 51 -16.10 17.60 -16.05
C ILE A 51 -15.37 18.60 -15.15
N ALA A 52 -15.03 19.79 -15.65
CA ALA A 52 -14.34 20.81 -14.88
C ALA A 52 -15.16 21.28 -13.65
N ASP A 53 -16.48 21.30 -13.77
CA ASP A 53 -17.40 21.67 -12.69
C ASP A 53 -17.76 20.50 -11.73
N ASP A 54 -17.23 19.29 -11.94
CA ASP A 54 -17.57 18.03 -11.22
C ASP A 54 -19.10 17.73 -11.19
N GLU A 55 -19.83 18.16 -12.24
CA GLU A 55 -21.29 18.10 -12.34
C GLU A 55 -21.82 16.76 -12.88
N ILE A 56 -21.83 15.75 -12.01
CA ILE A 56 -22.17 14.36 -12.36
C ILE A 56 -23.54 14.16 -13.04
N ASN A 57 -24.55 14.95 -12.69
CA ASN A 57 -25.91 14.78 -13.22
C ASN A 57 -25.96 15.16 -14.70
N SER A 58 -25.43 16.32 -15.04
CA SER A 58 -25.29 16.79 -16.43
C SER A 58 -24.44 15.81 -17.25
N LEU A 59 -23.37 15.28 -16.66
CA LEU A 59 -22.51 14.30 -17.33
C LEU A 59 -23.26 13.01 -17.69
N LYS A 60 -24.08 12.48 -16.78
CA LYS A 60 -24.93 11.30 -17.03
C LYS A 60 -25.92 11.54 -18.19
N HIS A 61 -26.45 12.76 -18.30
CA HIS A 61 -27.35 13.11 -19.39
C HIS A 61 -26.63 13.24 -20.74
N LEU A 62 -25.43 13.83 -20.75
CA LEU A 62 -24.57 13.93 -21.92
C LEU A 62 -24.08 12.55 -22.38
N ASP A 63 -23.70 11.67 -21.47
CA ASP A 63 -23.29 10.29 -21.77
C ASP A 63 -24.39 9.52 -22.50
N ARG A 64 -25.64 9.64 -22.02
CA ARG A 64 -26.82 9.06 -22.67
C ARG A 64 -27.18 9.72 -23.99
N LEU A 65 -26.83 10.99 -24.20
CA LEU A 65 -27.04 11.69 -25.47
C LEU A 65 -26.03 11.18 -26.50
N LEU A 66 -24.75 11.08 -26.12
CA LEU A 66 -23.68 10.55 -26.95
C LEU A 66 -23.94 9.09 -27.35
N PHE A 67 -24.40 8.25 -26.42
CA PHE A 67 -24.82 6.87 -26.72
C PHE A 67 -25.88 6.80 -27.84
N LYS A 68 -26.85 7.72 -27.81
CA LYS A 68 -27.91 7.77 -28.82
C LYS A 68 -27.41 8.31 -30.14
N ILE A 69 -26.56 9.34 -30.11
CA ILE A 69 -25.92 9.89 -31.32
C ILE A 69 -25.12 8.79 -32.04
N SER A 70 -24.33 7.99 -31.30
CA SER A 70 -23.59 6.86 -31.87
C SER A 70 -24.46 5.78 -32.50
N GLY A 71 -25.74 5.70 -32.15
CA GLY A 71 -26.70 4.79 -32.78
C GLY A 71 -27.46 5.39 -33.97
N THR A 72 -27.26 6.66 -34.31
CA THR A 72 -28.01 7.36 -35.37
C THR A 72 -27.26 7.57 -36.67
N LYS A 73 -25.93 7.63 -36.64
CA LYS A 73 -25.07 7.76 -37.82
C LYS A 73 -24.00 6.67 -37.81
N GLU A 74 -23.49 6.34 -38.98
CA GLU A 74 -22.38 5.39 -39.13
C GLU A 74 -21.13 5.89 -38.39
N GLU A 75 -20.37 4.94 -37.84
CA GLU A 75 -19.21 5.22 -37.00
C GLU A 75 -18.14 6.03 -37.74
N GLU A 76 -17.89 5.72 -39.02
CA GLU A 76 -16.95 6.46 -39.87
C GLU A 76 -17.33 7.94 -40.04
N THR A 77 -18.62 8.25 -40.07
CA THR A 77 -19.11 9.63 -40.22
C THR A 77 -18.87 10.43 -38.94
N ILE A 78 -19.15 9.83 -37.78
CA ILE A 78 -18.86 10.44 -36.47
C ILE A 78 -17.35 10.61 -36.30
N GLN A 79 -16.57 9.67 -36.84
CA GLN A 79 -15.11 9.72 -36.81
C GLN A 79 -14.52 10.92 -37.57
N LYS A 80 -15.02 11.17 -38.79
CA LYS A 80 -14.65 12.36 -39.59
C LYS A 80 -14.96 13.70 -38.91
N TYR A 81 -15.91 13.74 -37.97
CA TYR A 81 -16.24 14.97 -37.25
C TYR A 81 -15.11 15.44 -36.33
N PHE A 82 -14.28 14.53 -35.81
CA PHE A 82 -13.20 14.87 -34.88
C PHE A 82 -11.79 14.80 -35.47
N GLU A 83 -11.55 14.05 -36.56
CA GLU A 83 -10.21 13.92 -37.18
C GLU A 83 -9.63 15.25 -37.71
N ASN A 84 -10.49 16.23 -38.02
CA ASN A 84 -10.09 17.52 -38.59
C ASN A 84 -9.92 18.65 -37.55
N GLU A 85 -10.15 18.39 -36.26
CA GLU A 85 -10.07 19.41 -35.20
C GLU A 85 -8.93 19.04 -34.22
N THR A 86 -7.70 19.41 -34.61
CA THR A 86 -6.44 19.09 -33.91
C THR A 86 -6.49 19.38 -32.41
N ASN A 87 -7.05 20.53 -32.01
CA ASN A 87 -7.14 20.93 -30.61
C ASN A 87 -8.07 20.05 -29.77
N LEU A 88 -9.08 19.38 -30.37
CA LEU A 88 -10.03 18.55 -29.63
C LEU A 88 -9.56 17.09 -29.54
N SER A 89 -8.94 16.58 -30.61
CA SER A 89 -8.48 15.18 -30.71
C SER A 89 -7.39 14.85 -29.70
N ASP A 90 -6.41 15.74 -29.49
CA ASP A 90 -5.29 15.48 -28.56
C ASP A 90 -5.65 15.71 -27.08
N SER A 91 -6.76 16.41 -26.82
CA SER A 91 -7.13 16.87 -25.47
C SER A 91 -8.40 16.23 -24.90
N PHE A 92 -9.05 15.30 -25.62
CA PHE A 92 -10.26 14.60 -25.14
C PHE A 92 -9.95 13.32 -24.36
N ASN A 93 -9.05 13.44 -23.38
CA ASN A 93 -8.79 12.40 -22.39
C ASN A 93 -9.59 12.70 -21.11
N VAL A 94 -10.74 12.06 -20.96
CA VAL A 94 -11.68 12.37 -19.86
C VAL A 94 -11.14 12.00 -18.48
N VAL A 95 -10.21 11.03 -18.40
CA VAL A 95 -9.54 10.64 -17.15
C VAL A 95 -8.53 11.72 -16.75
N ALA A 96 -7.67 12.14 -17.68
CA ALA A 96 -6.70 13.20 -17.42
C ALA A 96 -7.38 14.55 -17.10
N LEU A 97 -8.48 14.87 -17.79
CA LEU A 97 -9.30 16.06 -17.51
C LEU A 97 -9.90 16.02 -16.10
N ALA A 98 -10.48 14.89 -15.69
CA ALA A 98 -11.03 14.75 -14.35
C ALA A 98 -9.95 14.93 -13.28
N CYS A 99 -8.74 14.38 -13.50
CA CYS A 99 -7.61 14.59 -12.59
C CYS A 99 -7.12 16.05 -12.59
N LYS A 100 -7.07 16.70 -13.76
CA LYS A 100 -6.63 18.10 -13.93
C LYS A 100 -7.52 19.10 -13.19
N TYR A 101 -8.84 18.85 -13.17
CA TYR A 101 -9.83 19.70 -12.51
C TYR A 101 -10.27 19.18 -11.14
N GLU A 102 -9.59 18.17 -10.58
CA GLU A 102 -9.92 17.58 -9.28
C GLU A 102 -11.35 17.00 -9.17
N ALA A 103 -11.95 16.65 -10.31
CA ALA A 103 -13.33 16.21 -10.45
C ALA A 103 -13.53 14.75 -9.98
N THR A 104 -13.62 14.59 -8.66
CA THR A 104 -13.60 13.30 -7.98
C THR A 104 -14.87 12.49 -8.29
N LYS A 105 -16.06 13.12 -8.25
CA LYS A 105 -17.33 12.41 -8.49
C LYS A 105 -17.43 11.95 -9.94
N VAL A 106 -16.93 12.78 -10.86
CA VAL A 106 -16.82 12.43 -12.27
C VAL A 106 -15.88 11.25 -12.47
N LEU A 107 -14.69 11.25 -11.85
CA LEU A 107 -13.74 10.15 -11.97
C LEU A 107 -14.32 8.83 -11.46
N GLU A 108 -15.02 8.85 -10.31
CA GLU A 108 -15.73 7.66 -9.80
C GLU A 108 -16.84 7.18 -10.74
N TYR A 109 -17.57 8.10 -11.37
CA TYR A 109 -18.59 7.76 -12.35
C TYR A 109 -17.99 7.09 -13.59
N LEU A 110 -16.87 7.62 -14.10
CA LEU A 110 -16.17 7.09 -15.27
C LEU A 110 -15.69 5.65 -15.06
N PHE A 111 -15.23 5.32 -13.84
CA PHE A 111 -14.78 3.97 -13.49
C PHE A 111 -15.85 3.06 -12.86
N SER A 112 -17.13 3.44 -12.91
CA SER A 112 -18.21 2.58 -12.42
C SER A 112 -18.45 1.37 -13.35
N GLU A 113 -18.99 0.26 -12.82
CA GLU A 113 -19.12 -1.05 -13.49
C GLU A 113 -19.75 -1.02 -14.89
N LYS A 114 -20.63 -0.05 -15.16
CA LYS A 114 -21.22 0.11 -16.48
C LYS A 114 -20.30 0.96 -17.34
N VAL A 115 -19.77 0.37 -18.40
CA VAL A 115 -19.00 1.08 -19.43
C VAL A 115 -19.77 2.31 -19.93
N LYS A 116 -19.09 3.48 -19.96
CA LYS A 116 -19.68 4.76 -20.38
C LYS A 116 -19.38 5.05 -21.84
N SER A 117 -20.33 5.65 -22.55
CA SER A 117 -20.12 6.08 -23.93
C SER A 117 -19.06 7.17 -24.02
N ILE A 118 -19.01 8.08 -23.06
CA ILE A 118 -17.95 9.10 -22.95
C ILE A 118 -16.57 8.48 -22.75
N TYR A 119 -16.46 7.44 -21.91
CA TYR A 119 -15.20 6.75 -21.67
C TYR A 119 -14.72 6.01 -22.93
N ASN A 120 -15.62 5.25 -23.58
CA ASN A 120 -15.32 4.56 -24.83
C ASN A 120 -14.92 5.52 -25.95
N LEU A 121 -15.60 6.66 -26.05
CA LEU A 121 -15.24 7.70 -27.01
C LEU A 121 -13.82 8.20 -26.76
N SER A 122 -13.47 8.47 -25.49
CA SER A 122 -12.11 8.88 -25.11
C SER A 122 -11.06 7.82 -25.46
N VAL A 123 -11.34 6.53 -25.24
CA VAL A 123 -10.49 5.40 -25.66
C VAL A 123 -10.29 5.37 -27.17
N LYS A 124 -11.37 5.52 -27.94
CA LYS A 124 -11.33 5.53 -29.41
C LYS A 124 -10.51 6.69 -29.95
N ILE A 125 -10.75 7.90 -29.44
CA ILE A 125 -10.00 9.10 -29.84
C ILE A 125 -8.52 8.97 -29.47
N SER A 126 -8.23 8.51 -28.24
CA SER A 126 -6.85 8.38 -27.76
C SER A 126 -6.10 7.20 -28.38
N LYS A 127 -6.80 6.30 -29.08
CA LYS A 127 -6.29 5.04 -29.63
C LYS A 127 -5.59 4.17 -28.57
N THR A 128 -5.97 4.31 -27.31
CA THR A 128 -5.43 3.54 -26.18
C THR A 128 -6.49 3.30 -25.12
N ALA A 129 -6.51 2.09 -24.57
CA ALA A 129 -7.35 1.75 -23.42
C ALA A 129 -6.80 2.35 -22.11
N LEU A 130 -5.50 2.67 -22.07
CA LEU A 130 -4.80 3.19 -20.91
C LEU A 130 -4.85 4.72 -20.88
N LEU A 131 -6.05 5.26 -20.70
CA LEU A 131 -6.26 6.71 -20.67
C LEU A 131 -5.43 7.41 -19.58
N TRP A 132 -5.11 6.73 -18.48
CA TRP A 132 -4.30 7.29 -17.40
C TRP A 132 -2.82 7.46 -17.74
N SER A 133 -2.27 6.70 -18.70
CA SER A 133 -0.85 6.78 -19.10
C SER A 133 -0.59 7.76 -20.23
N LYS A 134 -1.62 8.07 -21.03
CA LYS A 134 -1.52 9.00 -22.15
C LYS A 134 -1.18 10.41 -21.67
N VAL A 135 -0.14 10.99 -22.28
CA VAL A 135 0.27 12.37 -22.04
C VAL A 135 -0.52 13.34 -22.91
N ASP A 136 -0.82 14.51 -22.36
CA ASP A 136 -1.46 15.62 -23.06
C ASP A 136 -0.45 16.52 -23.79
N GLU A 137 -0.93 17.65 -24.32
CA GLU A 137 -0.14 18.68 -25.01
C GLU A 137 1.00 19.28 -24.15
N PHE A 138 0.90 19.17 -22.82
CA PHE A 138 1.91 19.62 -21.87
C PHE A 138 2.84 18.50 -21.43
N HIS A 139 2.76 17.32 -22.06
CA HIS A 139 3.47 16.10 -21.72
C HIS A 139 3.14 15.54 -20.32
N TYR A 140 1.97 15.88 -19.78
CA TYR A 140 1.52 15.39 -18.47
C TYR A 140 0.41 14.34 -18.62
N ASN A 141 0.44 13.33 -17.75
CA ASN A 141 -0.57 12.27 -17.70
C ASN A 141 -1.53 12.48 -16.50
N ALA A 142 -2.50 11.58 -16.36
CA ALA A 142 -3.49 11.67 -15.28
C ALA A 142 -2.85 11.61 -13.88
N PHE A 143 -1.79 10.80 -13.71
CA PHE A 143 -1.06 10.69 -12.45
C PHE A 143 -0.37 11.99 -12.05
N TYR A 144 0.23 12.71 -12.99
CA TYR A 144 0.84 14.01 -12.72
C TYR A 144 -0.18 14.99 -12.14
N TYR A 145 -1.36 15.08 -12.75
CA TYR A 145 -2.43 15.95 -12.28
C TYR A 145 -3.01 15.49 -10.94
N ALA A 146 -3.21 14.18 -10.76
CA ALA A 146 -3.73 13.63 -9.51
C ALA A 146 -2.79 13.91 -8.33
N ILE A 147 -1.48 13.72 -8.48
CA ILE A 147 -0.50 14.02 -7.42
C ILE A 147 -0.45 15.53 -7.15
N ARG A 148 -0.41 16.35 -8.21
CA ARG A 148 -0.36 17.82 -8.10
C ARG A 148 -1.56 18.40 -7.32
N SER A 149 -2.72 17.76 -7.40
CA SER A 149 -3.91 18.19 -6.66
C SER A 149 -3.77 18.12 -5.13
N ASN A 150 -2.79 17.38 -4.62
CA ASN A 150 -2.65 17.07 -3.19
C ASN A 150 -3.87 16.37 -2.56
N ARG A 151 -4.79 15.80 -3.36
CA ARG A 151 -5.91 15.00 -2.87
C ARG A 151 -5.62 13.50 -2.96
N THR A 152 -5.22 12.90 -1.85
CA THR A 152 -4.88 11.46 -1.76
C THR A 152 -6.02 10.57 -2.23
N HIS A 153 -7.28 10.94 -1.95
CA HIS A 153 -8.47 10.23 -2.43
C HIS A 153 -8.58 10.17 -3.96
N LEU A 154 -8.30 11.27 -4.66
CA LEU A 154 -8.36 11.34 -6.13
C LEU A 154 -7.33 10.38 -6.75
N LEU A 155 -6.09 10.41 -6.23
CA LEU A 155 -5.04 9.50 -6.65
C LEU A 155 -5.40 8.04 -6.33
N ASN A 156 -5.99 7.78 -5.17
CA ASN A 156 -6.43 6.44 -4.79
C ASN A 156 -7.49 5.89 -5.74
N ILE A 157 -8.48 6.69 -6.14
CA ILE A 157 -9.48 6.29 -7.15
C ILE A 157 -8.79 5.90 -8.46
N LEU A 158 -7.84 6.71 -8.92
CA LEU A 158 -7.12 6.47 -10.17
C LEU A 158 -6.31 5.15 -10.10
N ILE A 159 -5.65 4.88 -8.98
CA ILE A 159 -4.89 3.65 -8.76
C ILE A 159 -5.81 2.44 -8.66
N GLU A 160 -6.83 2.47 -7.81
CA GLU A 160 -7.64 1.28 -7.50
C GLU A 160 -8.66 0.95 -8.59
N LYS A 161 -9.28 1.98 -9.19
CA LYS A 161 -10.39 1.81 -10.15
C LYS A 161 -9.99 2.03 -11.61
N GLY A 162 -8.84 2.65 -11.87
CA GLY A 162 -8.33 2.85 -13.23
C GLY A 162 -7.72 1.59 -13.88
N GLN A 163 -7.65 0.48 -13.15
CA GLN A 163 -6.96 -0.74 -13.59
C GLN A 163 -7.89 -1.78 -14.21
N ASN A 164 -7.45 -2.33 -15.34
CA ASN A 164 -7.58 -3.78 -15.57
C ASN A 164 -6.36 -4.44 -14.90
N LYS A 165 -6.56 -5.55 -14.17
CA LYS A 165 -5.56 -6.21 -13.31
C LYS A 165 -4.21 -6.54 -13.98
N ASN A 166 -4.10 -6.45 -15.31
CA ASN A 166 -2.97 -6.88 -16.12
C ASN A 166 -1.91 -5.80 -16.41
N HIS A 167 -2.06 -4.56 -15.90
CA HIS A 167 -1.17 -3.43 -16.23
C HIS A 167 -0.40 -2.85 -15.02
N LYS A 168 -0.06 -3.68 -14.03
CA LYS A 168 0.61 -3.23 -12.78
C LYS A 168 2.05 -2.75 -12.99
N GLU A 169 2.79 -3.31 -13.95
CA GLU A 169 4.17 -2.87 -14.27
C GLU A 169 4.18 -1.48 -14.91
N GLU A 170 3.29 -1.23 -15.88
CA GLU A 170 3.09 0.09 -16.50
C GLU A 170 2.64 1.14 -15.49
N LEU A 171 1.88 0.72 -14.47
CA LEU A 171 1.45 1.61 -13.39
C LEU A 171 2.63 2.13 -12.56
N ASP A 172 3.57 1.26 -12.16
CA ASP A 172 4.77 1.71 -11.42
C ASP A 172 5.56 2.73 -12.26
N GLU A 173 5.83 2.41 -13.52
CA GLU A 173 6.60 3.27 -14.40
C GLU A 173 5.95 4.65 -14.56
N VAL A 174 4.65 4.67 -14.88
CA VAL A 174 3.90 5.91 -15.16
C VAL A 174 3.73 6.75 -13.88
N LEU A 175 3.40 6.12 -12.75
CA LEU A 175 3.25 6.80 -11.45
C LEU A 175 4.60 7.38 -10.98
N SER A 176 5.66 6.57 -11.04
CA SER A 176 7.01 6.99 -10.65
C SER A 176 7.54 8.10 -11.54
N LYS A 177 7.31 8.03 -12.86
CA LYS A 177 7.71 9.09 -13.79
C LYS A 177 6.97 10.39 -13.49
N ALA A 178 5.66 10.34 -13.28
CA ALA A 178 4.86 11.52 -12.95
C ALA A 178 5.30 12.17 -11.63
N TYR A 179 5.56 11.36 -10.60
CA TYR A 179 6.05 11.83 -9.31
C TYR A 179 7.44 12.47 -9.40
N ARG A 180 8.37 11.82 -10.11
CA ARG A 180 9.71 12.39 -10.35
C ARG A 180 9.65 13.70 -11.11
N GLU A 181 8.78 13.80 -12.12
CA GLU A 181 8.59 15.04 -12.89
C GLU A 181 8.13 16.20 -12.01
N LEU A 182 7.19 15.96 -11.08
CA LEU A 182 6.75 16.98 -10.11
C LEU A 182 7.90 17.45 -9.22
N LYS A 183 8.75 16.52 -8.77
CA LYS A 183 9.94 16.84 -7.97
C LYS A 183 10.97 17.65 -8.75
N LEU A 184 11.29 17.25 -9.98
CA LEU A 184 12.23 17.97 -10.85
C LEU A 184 11.77 19.40 -11.14
N ARG A 185 10.46 19.60 -11.28
CA ARG A 185 9.86 20.92 -11.54
C ARG A 185 9.60 21.73 -10.26
N ASN A 186 9.99 21.23 -9.08
CA ASN A 186 9.73 21.85 -7.78
C ASN A 186 8.24 22.21 -7.57
N VAL A 187 7.32 21.37 -8.08
CA VAL A 187 5.89 21.56 -7.85
C VAL A 187 5.57 21.23 -6.40
N PHE A 188 4.78 22.09 -5.75
CA PHE A 188 4.38 21.88 -4.36
C PHE A 188 3.55 20.60 -4.21
N VAL A 189 4.09 19.66 -3.42
CA VAL A 189 3.41 18.43 -3.00
C VAL A 189 3.48 18.39 -1.47
N THR A 190 2.30 18.31 -0.85
CA THR A 190 2.14 18.17 0.61
C THR A 190 2.84 16.91 1.11
N SER A 191 3.30 16.92 2.37
CA SER A 191 3.94 15.75 2.96
C SER A 191 3.03 14.52 3.00
N GLU A 192 1.72 14.71 3.14
CA GLU A 192 0.72 13.64 3.09
C GLU A 192 0.68 12.99 1.71
N MET A 193 0.52 13.78 0.64
CA MET A 193 0.53 13.28 -0.74
C MET A 193 1.87 12.64 -1.11
N ASP A 194 2.98 13.25 -0.69
CA ASP A 194 4.33 12.75 -0.92
C ASP A 194 4.51 11.33 -0.39
N PHE A 195 4.11 11.15 0.87
CA PHE A 195 4.12 9.86 1.54
C PHE A 195 3.16 8.87 0.88
N PHE A 196 1.94 9.31 0.56
CA PHE A 196 0.93 8.46 -0.05
C PHE A 196 1.40 7.89 -1.40
N VAL A 197 1.99 8.73 -2.25
CA VAL A 197 2.56 8.30 -3.54
C VAL A 197 3.70 7.31 -3.33
N GLN A 198 4.64 7.60 -2.42
CA GLN A 198 5.74 6.70 -2.12
C GLN A 198 5.24 5.34 -1.59
N SER A 199 4.25 5.34 -0.71
CA SER A 199 3.64 4.10 -0.20
C SER A 199 3.00 3.29 -1.34
N LYS A 200 2.26 3.93 -2.24
CA LYS A 200 1.63 3.24 -3.38
C LYS A 200 2.66 2.68 -4.36
N ILE A 201 3.69 3.45 -4.69
CA ILE A 201 4.82 2.96 -5.52
C ILE A 201 5.47 1.74 -4.86
N LEU A 202 5.68 1.76 -3.55
CA LEU A 202 6.21 0.61 -2.83
C LEU A 202 5.26 -0.58 -2.85
N ASP A 203 3.98 -0.37 -2.57
CA ASP A 203 3.00 -1.46 -2.56
C ASP A 203 2.91 -2.14 -3.94
N ILE A 204 2.97 -1.36 -5.04
CA ILE A 204 3.02 -1.89 -6.42
C ILE A 204 4.29 -2.71 -6.65
N ARG A 205 5.46 -2.17 -6.26
CA ARG A 205 6.75 -2.85 -6.42
C ARG A 205 6.93 -4.06 -5.50
N PHE A 206 6.16 -4.14 -4.43
CA PHE A 206 6.35 -5.12 -3.37
C PHE A 206 5.38 -6.30 -3.44
N PHE A 207 4.11 -6.04 -3.74
CA PHE A 207 3.08 -7.09 -3.85
C PHE A 207 2.82 -7.50 -5.31
N HIS A 208 3.85 -7.38 -6.16
CA HIS A 208 3.77 -7.91 -7.51
C HIS A 208 3.76 -9.43 -7.44
N GLU A 209 2.67 -10.05 -7.89
CA GLU A 209 2.51 -11.51 -8.01
C GLU A 209 3.46 -12.14 -9.05
N SER A 210 4.31 -11.37 -9.74
CA SER A 210 5.42 -11.91 -10.56
C SER A 210 6.76 -11.99 -9.82
N ALA A 211 6.73 -12.27 -8.51
CA ALA A 211 7.86 -12.96 -7.91
C ALA A 211 7.84 -14.43 -8.38
N ASP A 212 8.05 -14.65 -9.68
CA ASP A 212 8.58 -15.92 -10.14
C ASP A 212 9.87 -16.16 -9.38
N GLU A 213 9.97 -17.33 -8.75
CA GLU A 213 11.07 -17.78 -7.89
C GLU A 213 12.44 -17.88 -8.62
N THR A 214 12.55 -17.36 -9.84
CA THR A 214 13.70 -17.57 -10.73
C THR A 214 14.36 -16.29 -11.26
N THR A 215 13.70 -15.13 -11.31
CA THR A 215 14.32 -13.87 -11.80
C THR A 215 13.46 -12.66 -11.41
N GLY A 216 13.95 -11.63 -10.69
CA GLY A 216 13.10 -10.42 -10.61
C GLY A 216 13.53 -9.19 -9.81
N ASN A 217 14.41 -9.27 -8.81
CA ASN A 217 14.91 -8.06 -8.14
C ASN A 217 16.35 -7.80 -8.56
N SER A 218 16.56 -6.79 -9.41
CA SER A 218 17.93 -6.38 -9.75
C SER A 218 18.63 -5.79 -8.53
N TRP A 219 19.95 -5.97 -8.43
CA TRP A 219 20.76 -5.35 -7.37
C TRP A 219 20.50 -3.84 -7.25
N ILE A 220 20.24 -3.16 -8.38
CA ILE A 220 19.90 -1.72 -8.43
C ILE A 220 18.64 -1.41 -7.60
N HIS A 221 17.63 -2.29 -7.59
CA HIS A 221 16.43 -2.08 -6.78
C HIS A 221 16.68 -2.31 -5.29
N ILE A 222 17.52 -3.29 -4.95
CA ILE A 222 17.93 -3.55 -3.56
C ILE A 222 18.75 -2.37 -3.03
N GLU A 223 19.73 -1.91 -3.80
CA GLU A 223 20.59 -0.77 -3.51
C GLU A 223 19.76 0.50 -3.22
N LYS A 224 18.86 0.87 -4.14
CA LYS A 224 17.94 2.01 -3.94
C LYS A 224 17.08 1.88 -2.69
N ARG A 225 16.70 0.65 -2.32
CA ARG A 225 15.89 0.42 -1.13
C ARG A 225 16.72 0.54 0.14
N ILE A 226 17.99 0.09 0.12
CA ILE A 226 18.94 0.32 1.20
C ILE A 226 19.15 1.83 1.39
N ASP A 227 19.49 2.56 0.32
CA ASP A 227 19.68 4.02 0.35
C ASP A 227 18.46 4.71 0.97
N LEU A 228 17.28 4.31 0.51
CA LEU A 228 16.02 4.84 1.01
C LEU A 228 15.83 4.56 2.49
N VAL A 229 16.19 3.39 3.03
CA VAL A 229 16.11 3.11 4.48
C VAL A 229 17.10 3.99 5.24
N VAL A 230 18.35 4.09 4.76
CA VAL A 230 19.43 4.86 5.41
C VAL A 230 19.10 6.35 5.49
N ASP A 231 18.74 6.97 4.36
CA ASP A 231 18.34 8.38 4.30
C ASP A 231 17.15 8.66 5.20
N ASN A 232 16.17 7.76 5.19
CA ASN A 232 14.94 7.93 5.95
C ASN A 232 15.11 7.80 7.46
N VAL A 233 16.02 6.94 7.93
CA VAL A 233 16.38 6.86 9.35
C VAL A 233 17.01 8.19 9.79
N THR A 234 17.93 8.72 8.99
CA THR A 234 18.59 10.01 9.23
C THR A 234 17.58 11.16 9.33
N ILE A 235 16.59 11.17 8.43
CA ILE A 235 15.50 12.17 8.44
C ILE A 235 14.60 12.02 9.67
N ILE A 236 14.22 10.80 10.06
CA ILE A 236 13.37 10.62 11.25
C ILE A 236 14.11 11.09 12.49
N LYS A 237 15.36 10.67 12.67
CA LYS A 237 16.13 11.03 13.86
C LYS A 237 16.26 12.56 13.96
N SER A 238 16.72 13.22 12.88
CA SER A 238 16.87 14.68 12.89
C SER A 238 15.55 15.44 13.07
N SER A 239 14.43 14.90 12.57
CA SER A 239 13.12 15.56 12.66
C SER A 239 12.42 15.35 14.01
N TYR A 240 12.65 14.22 14.67
CA TYR A 240 11.85 13.76 15.83
C TYR A 240 12.65 13.44 17.10
N TRP A 241 13.95 13.75 17.13
CA TRP A 241 14.76 13.63 18.35
C TRP A 241 14.12 14.43 19.50
N ASP A 242 13.91 15.73 19.29
CA ASP A 242 13.35 16.64 20.29
C ASP A 242 11.83 16.88 20.16
N LYS A 243 11.17 16.22 19.20
CA LYS A 243 9.73 16.40 18.96
C LYS A 243 8.93 15.17 19.40
N ASP A 244 7.70 15.43 19.83
CA ASP A 244 6.74 14.37 20.10
C ASP A 244 6.34 13.64 18.82
N VAL A 245 5.90 12.40 19.01
CA VAL A 245 5.41 11.55 17.93
C VAL A 245 4.04 12.05 17.48
N ASP A 246 3.95 12.41 16.19
CA ASP A 246 2.71 12.80 15.53
C ASP A 246 2.28 11.73 14.49
N GLU A 247 1.15 11.96 13.83
CA GLU A 247 0.66 11.06 12.78
C GLU A 247 1.65 10.93 11.61
N ILE A 248 2.38 11.99 11.30
CA ILE A 248 3.39 12.02 10.23
C ILE A 248 4.55 11.08 10.58
N PHE A 249 5.01 11.07 11.84
CA PHE A 249 5.99 10.11 12.32
C PHE A 249 5.50 8.68 12.15
N VAL A 250 4.27 8.39 12.59
CA VAL A 250 3.71 7.03 12.55
C VAL A 250 3.66 6.52 11.11
N LEU A 251 3.16 7.33 10.18
CA LEU A 251 3.14 7.01 8.76
C LEU A 251 4.55 6.76 8.23
N ARG A 252 5.48 7.68 8.48
CA ARG A 252 6.89 7.56 8.08
C ARG A 252 7.53 6.28 8.63
N ALA A 253 7.28 5.95 9.89
CA ALA A 253 7.79 4.75 10.53
C ALA A 253 7.21 3.48 9.89
N GLU A 254 5.92 3.44 9.56
CA GLU A 254 5.28 2.31 8.86
C GLU A 254 5.92 2.02 7.50
N PHE A 255 6.16 3.07 6.73
CA PHE A 255 6.85 2.95 5.46
C PHE A 255 8.26 2.37 5.61
N ARG A 256 8.98 2.74 6.67
CA ARG A 256 10.32 2.21 6.96
C ARG A 256 10.26 0.75 7.38
N ALA A 257 9.32 0.39 8.26
CA ALA A 257 9.11 -0.99 8.68
C ALA A 257 8.84 -1.90 7.47
N LYS A 258 8.00 -1.45 6.51
CA LYS A 258 7.79 -2.17 5.26
C LYS A 258 9.08 -2.38 4.47
N ASN A 259 9.91 -1.34 4.30
CA ASN A 259 11.17 -1.47 3.57
C ASN A 259 12.17 -2.41 4.24
N ILE A 260 12.26 -2.35 5.57
CA ILE A 260 13.11 -3.25 6.37
C ILE A 260 12.63 -4.70 6.22
N TYR A 261 11.32 -4.94 6.30
CA TYR A 261 10.73 -6.26 6.04
C TYR A 261 11.10 -6.82 4.65
N VAL A 262 11.08 -5.98 3.61
CA VAL A 262 11.49 -6.37 2.26
C VAL A 262 12.97 -6.77 2.22
N LEU A 263 13.83 -5.87 2.72
CA LEU A 263 15.28 -6.06 2.67
C LEU A 263 15.68 -7.30 3.47
N LYS A 264 15.05 -7.52 4.61
CA LYS A 264 15.21 -8.71 5.44
C LYS A 264 14.97 -10.01 4.64
N PHE A 265 13.93 -10.06 3.81
CA PHE A 265 13.65 -11.22 2.96
C PHE A 265 14.64 -11.36 1.79
N LEU A 266 15.08 -10.25 1.19
CA LEU A 266 16.00 -10.25 0.04
C LEU A 266 17.46 -10.49 0.45
N LEU A 267 17.81 -10.20 1.70
CA LEU A 267 19.17 -10.24 2.24
C LEU A 267 19.31 -11.28 3.36
N LYS A 268 18.61 -12.42 3.26
CA LYS A 268 18.67 -13.51 4.25
C LYS A 268 20.08 -13.99 4.58
N SER A 269 21.01 -13.90 3.63
CA SER A 269 22.42 -14.25 3.81
C SER A 269 23.19 -13.30 4.73
N THR A 270 22.53 -12.28 5.29
CA THR A 270 23.13 -11.23 6.12
C THR A 270 22.63 -11.27 7.58
N TYR A 271 21.76 -12.22 7.92
CA TYR A 271 21.27 -12.41 9.28
C TYR A 271 22.39 -12.69 10.30
N ASP A 272 23.58 -13.10 9.85
CA ASP A 272 24.74 -13.31 10.71
C ASP A 272 25.52 -12.02 11.04
N ARG A 273 25.11 -10.89 10.47
CA ARG A 273 25.77 -9.59 10.55
C ARG A 273 24.82 -8.46 10.91
N LEU A 274 23.57 -8.52 10.47
CA LEU A 274 22.57 -7.46 10.64
C LEU A 274 21.44 -7.90 11.58
N PRO A 275 21.03 -7.05 12.56
CA PRO A 275 19.97 -7.35 13.52
C PRO A 275 18.56 -7.10 12.93
N TRP A 276 18.21 -7.82 11.86
CA TRP A 276 16.98 -7.59 11.11
C TRP A 276 15.70 -7.77 11.93
N GLU A 277 15.59 -8.89 12.66
CA GLU A 277 14.40 -9.21 13.44
C GLU A 277 14.21 -8.23 14.60
N GLU A 278 15.31 -7.81 15.21
CA GLU A 278 15.29 -6.90 16.36
C GLU A 278 14.77 -5.52 15.94
N ILE A 279 15.33 -4.97 14.86
CA ILE A 279 14.97 -3.64 14.37
C ILE A 279 13.54 -3.60 13.84
N GLU A 280 13.15 -4.57 13.02
CA GLU A 280 11.78 -4.62 12.48
C GLU A 280 10.76 -4.75 13.60
N PHE A 281 10.99 -5.65 14.56
CA PHE A 281 10.05 -5.91 15.64
C PHE A 281 9.91 -4.71 16.57
N CYS A 282 11.03 -4.11 17.00
CA CYS A 282 11.02 -2.92 17.85
C CYS A 282 10.30 -1.75 17.15
N LEU A 283 10.56 -1.52 15.86
CA LEU A 283 9.90 -0.47 15.09
C LEU A 283 8.40 -0.73 14.93
N ALA A 284 8.01 -1.94 14.53
CA ALA A 284 6.60 -2.32 14.34
C ALA A 284 5.81 -2.23 15.64
N LEU A 285 6.40 -2.65 16.75
CA LEU A 285 5.77 -2.56 18.05
C LEU A 285 5.64 -1.10 18.51
N PHE A 286 6.66 -0.28 18.33
CA PHE A 286 6.58 1.15 18.67
C PHE A 286 5.45 1.85 17.92
N ILE A 287 5.35 1.62 16.60
CA ILE A 287 4.25 2.11 15.76
C ILE A 287 2.90 1.67 16.33
N ARG A 288 2.77 0.39 16.71
CA ARG A 288 1.54 -0.13 17.32
C ARG A 288 1.22 0.56 18.65
N CYS A 289 2.24 0.87 19.46
CA CYS A 289 2.06 1.59 20.71
C CYS A 289 1.57 3.02 20.47
N CYS A 290 2.08 3.70 19.46
CA CYS A 290 1.61 5.04 19.06
C CYS A 290 0.14 5.05 18.59
N LYS A 291 -0.34 3.95 18.00
CA LYS A 291 -1.72 3.83 17.47
C LYS A 291 -2.76 3.39 18.50
N LYS A 292 -2.35 2.76 19.60
CA LYS A 292 -3.27 2.20 20.62
C LYS A 292 -3.27 3.05 21.89
N ARG A 293 -4.30 2.88 22.75
CA ARG A 293 -4.36 3.56 24.05
C ARG A 293 -3.17 3.14 24.93
N ILE A 294 -2.55 4.12 25.58
CA ILE A 294 -1.30 3.98 26.36
C ILE A 294 -1.37 2.87 27.43
N ALA A 295 -2.52 2.65 28.05
CA ALA A 295 -2.69 1.66 29.12
C ALA A 295 -2.39 0.22 28.69
N ASP A 296 -2.65 -0.13 27.43
CA ASP A 296 -2.39 -1.47 26.89
C ASP A 296 -0.89 -1.71 26.58
N ASN A 297 -0.06 -0.66 26.68
CA ASN A 297 1.32 -0.69 26.19
C ASN A 297 2.38 -0.24 27.22
N LEU A 298 2.00 -0.06 28.49
CA LEU A 298 2.90 0.49 29.53
C LEU A 298 4.22 -0.28 29.64
N PHE A 299 4.18 -1.61 29.64
CA PHE A 299 5.40 -2.44 29.67
C PHE A 299 6.33 -2.10 28.49
N TYR A 300 5.77 -2.07 27.27
CA TYR A 300 6.52 -1.80 26.05
C TYR A 300 7.12 -0.39 26.04
N CYS A 301 6.38 0.61 26.49
CA CYS A 301 6.86 1.99 26.60
C CYS A 301 7.96 2.16 27.67
N CYS A 302 7.96 1.34 28.72
CA CYS A 302 9.00 1.35 29.75
C CYS A 302 10.31 0.71 29.26
N VAL A 303 10.24 -0.30 28.40
CA VAL A 303 11.43 -0.99 27.89
C VAL A 303 12.02 -0.27 26.67
N LEU A 304 11.19 0.20 25.75
CA LEU A 304 11.65 0.87 24.52
C LEU A 304 11.14 2.31 24.45
N SER A 305 12.00 3.26 24.84
CA SER A 305 11.72 4.68 24.66
C SER A 305 11.87 5.12 23.20
N LYS A 306 11.32 6.30 22.86
CA LYS A 306 11.49 6.91 21.53
C LYS A 306 12.98 7.11 21.22
N GLU A 307 13.73 7.65 22.18
CA GLU A 307 15.16 7.96 22.06
C GLU A 307 15.97 6.68 21.82
N ALA A 308 15.67 5.61 22.58
CA ALA A 308 16.31 4.30 22.40
C ALA A 308 16.03 3.73 21.00
N LEU A 309 14.76 3.75 20.54
CA LEU A 309 14.41 3.30 19.20
C LEU A 309 15.14 4.10 18.11
N LEU A 310 15.18 5.43 18.22
CA LEU A 310 15.87 6.29 17.26
C LEU A 310 17.37 6.00 17.22
N GLN A 311 17.98 5.69 18.36
CA GLN A 311 19.39 5.32 18.43
C GLN A 311 19.64 3.93 17.82
N HIS A 312 18.78 2.95 18.10
CA HIS A 312 18.86 1.61 17.51
C HIS A 312 18.72 1.66 15.98
N LEU A 313 17.77 2.45 15.47
CA LEU A 313 17.59 2.65 14.04
C LEU A 313 18.83 3.28 13.39
N GLU A 314 19.44 4.29 14.02
CA GLU A 314 20.63 4.94 13.50
C GLU A 314 21.85 3.99 13.46
N ASN A 315 22.06 3.23 14.54
CA ASN A 315 23.13 2.24 14.59
C ASN A 315 22.94 1.20 13.48
N PHE A 316 21.71 0.73 13.31
CA PHE A 316 21.34 -0.18 12.24
C PHE A 316 21.56 0.42 10.85
N SER A 317 21.15 1.67 10.60
CA SER A 317 21.33 2.30 9.28
C SER A 317 22.80 2.47 8.91
N LYS A 318 23.65 2.84 9.88
CA LYS A 318 25.10 2.94 9.66
C LYS A 318 25.73 1.60 9.31
N LEU A 319 25.31 0.53 9.99
CA LEU A 319 25.79 -0.81 9.69
C LEU A 319 25.28 -1.29 8.33
N LEU A 320 24.01 -1.03 8.01
CA LEU A 320 23.41 -1.39 6.73
C LEU A 320 24.12 -0.71 5.55
N ASP A 321 24.41 0.59 5.67
CA ASP A 321 25.19 1.36 4.67
C ASP A 321 26.62 0.81 4.50
N THR A 322 27.24 0.39 5.60
CA THR A 322 28.57 -0.23 5.55
C THR A 322 28.54 -1.57 4.84
N GLU A 323 27.58 -2.43 5.19
CA GLU A 323 27.41 -3.75 4.58
C GLU A 323 26.96 -3.68 3.12
N GLN A 324 26.24 -2.63 2.71
CA GLN A 324 25.85 -2.38 1.32
C GLN A 324 27.05 -2.43 0.36
N LYS A 325 28.21 -1.91 0.79
CA LYS A 325 29.45 -1.94 0.01
C LYS A 325 29.94 -3.37 -0.25
N ASN A 326 29.72 -4.28 0.70
CA ASN A 326 30.08 -5.70 0.59
C ASN A 326 29.14 -6.47 -0.35
N PHE A 327 27.92 -5.97 -0.57
CA PHE A 327 26.92 -6.60 -1.41
C PHE A 327 26.99 -6.16 -2.87
N LYS A 328 27.73 -5.09 -3.19
CA LYS A 328 27.79 -4.51 -4.53
C LYS A 328 28.17 -5.56 -5.57
N ASN A 329 27.36 -5.70 -6.62
CA ASN A 329 27.51 -6.71 -7.69
C ASN A 329 27.37 -8.18 -7.23
N SER A 330 26.85 -8.44 -6.03
CA SER A 330 26.56 -9.79 -5.59
C SER A 330 25.36 -10.38 -6.34
N ASP A 331 25.41 -11.69 -6.53
CA ASP A 331 24.28 -12.45 -7.06
C ASP A 331 23.10 -12.41 -6.08
N VAL A 332 21.99 -11.82 -6.52
CA VAL A 332 20.78 -11.63 -5.70
C VAL A 332 20.22 -12.96 -5.20
N ILE A 333 20.36 -14.04 -5.99
CA ILE A 333 19.93 -15.37 -5.57
C ILE A 333 20.75 -15.84 -4.37
N LYS A 334 22.04 -15.49 -4.30
CA LYS A 334 22.87 -15.82 -3.14
C LYS A 334 22.49 -14.99 -1.92
N LEU A 335 22.13 -13.72 -2.10
CA LEU A 335 21.70 -12.84 -1.02
C LEU A 335 20.40 -13.34 -0.34
N ALA A 336 19.50 -13.93 -1.12
CA ALA A 336 18.25 -14.48 -0.63
C ALA A 336 18.39 -15.85 0.07
N LYS A 337 19.60 -16.45 0.15
CA LYS A 337 19.78 -17.76 0.79
C LYS A 337 19.73 -17.66 2.31
N THR A 338 18.87 -18.47 2.92
CA THR A 338 18.78 -18.64 4.37
C THR A 338 20.06 -19.23 4.95
N LEU A 339 20.47 -18.71 6.11
CA LEU A 339 21.57 -19.23 6.90
C LEU A 339 21.06 -20.25 7.92
N LYS A 340 21.72 -21.42 7.99
CA LYS A 340 21.45 -22.44 9.01
C LYS A 340 22.40 -22.28 10.20
N LEU A 341 22.27 -21.17 10.91
CA LEU A 341 23.09 -20.85 12.08
C LEU A 341 22.24 -20.82 13.36
N LYS A 342 22.86 -21.15 14.49
CA LYS A 342 22.23 -21.00 15.79
C LYS A 342 22.17 -19.52 16.15
N ARG A 343 20.99 -19.06 16.57
CA ARG A 343 20.75 -17.65 16.87
C ARG A 343 21.66 -17.10 17.96
N THR A 344 21.88 -17.86 19.04
CA THR A 344 22.77 -17.43 20.14
C THR A 344 24.17 -17.06 19.65
N ASP A 345 24.70 -17.84 18.71
CA ASP A 345 26.07 -17.65 18.22
C ASP A 345 26.15 -16.43 17.30
N VAL A 346 25.11 -16.22 16.50
CA VAL A 346 24.93 -15.02 15.66
C VAL A 346 24.83 -13.76 16.52
N VAL A 347 23.96 -13.76 17.53
CA VAL A 347 23.77 -12.60 18.42
C VAL A 347 25.09 -12.26 19.13
N ASN A 348 25.77 -13.27 19.68
CA ASN A 348 27.07 -13.07 20.33
C ASN A 348 28.12 -12.52 19.36
N LYS A 349 28.14 -12.99 18.11
CA LYS A 349 29.04 -12.49 17.06
C LYS A 349 28.75 -11.02 16.72
N ILE A 350 27.48 -10.66 16.53
CA ILE A 350 27.08 -9.29 16.20
C ILE A 350 27.45 -8.35 17.36
N ILE A 351 27.08 -8.69 18.61
CA ILE A 351 27.42 -7.86 19.79
C ILE A 351 28.93 -7.72 19.97
N LYS A 352 29.71 -8.77 19.68
CA LYS A 352 31.17 -8.72 19.76
C LYS A 352 31.76 -7.74 18.73
N ASN A 353 31.22 -7.72 17.52
CA ASN A 353 31.70 -6.85 16.44
C ASN A 353 31.14 -5.42 16.53
N HIS A 354 29.95 -5.28 17.10
CA HIS A 354 29.17 -4.05 17.20
C HIS A 354 28.52 -3.95 18.60
N PRO A 355 29.29 -3.56 19.63
CA PRO A 355 28.81 -3.49 21.01
C PRO A 355 27.58 -2.60 21.21
N GLU A 356 27.39 -1.61 20.34
CA GLU A 356 26.25 -0.69 20.31
C GLU A 356 24.88 -1.38 20.13
N PHE A 357 24.83 -2.64 19.68
CA PHE A 357 23.60 -3.42 19.59
C PHE A 357 23.26 -4.21 20.86
N ARG A 358 24.10 -4.18 21.90
CA ARG A 358 23.81 -4.89 23.15
C ARG A 358 22.46 -4.49 23.74
N ASP A 359 22.21 -3.19 23.79
CA ASP A 359 20.97 -2.64 24.35
C ASP A 359 19.77 -3.02 23.47
N LEU A 360 19.92 -2.95 22.13
CA LEU A 360 18.89 -3.41 21.19
C LEU A 360 18.49 -4.87 21.45
N TYR A 361 19.46 -5.78 21.60
CA TYR A 361 19.16 -7.19 21.85
C TYR A 361 18.50 -7.41 23.22
N THR A 362 18.87 -6.61 24.22
CA THR A 362 18.30 -6.69 25.58
C THR A 362 16.84 -6.19 25.59
N ASP A 363 16.59 -5.03 24.98
CA ASP A 363 15.26 -4.45 24.81
C ASP A 363 14.37 -5.42 24.02
N TYR A 364 14.87 -5.88 22.87
CA TYR A 364 14.16 -6.83 22.01
C TYR A 364 13.82 -8.11 22.75
N GLU A 365 14.76 -8.73 23.46
CA GLU A 365 14.52 -9.98 24.18
C GLU A 365 13.39 -9.84 25.20
N SER A 366 13.44 -8.79 26.02
CA SER A 366 12.45 -8.53 27.07
C SER A 366 11.05 -8.33 26.48
N ILE A 367 10.97 -7.53 25.42
CA ILE A 367 9.72 -7.18 24.75
C ILE A 367 9.14 -8.38 23.99
N ARG A 368 9.98 -9.07 23.23
CA ARG A 368 9.62 -10.26 22.45
C ARG A 368 9.10 -11.36 23.36
N ASP A 369 9.81 -11.63 24.46
CA ASP A 369 9.41 -12.70 25.38
C ASP A 369 8.08 -12.37 26.05
N HIS A 370 7.89 -11.12 26.49
CA HIS A 370 6.61 -10.68 27.02
C HIS A 370 5.46 -10.85 26.01
N HIS A 371 5.64 -10.36 24.77
CA HIS A 371 4.63 -10.49 23.71
C HIS A 371 4.28 -11.95 23.39
N SER A 372 5.28 -12.83 23.34
CA SER A 372 5.06 -14.26 23.10
C SER A 372 4.34 -14.91 24.28
N LEU A 373 4.69 -14.59 25.53
CA LEU A 373 4.00 -15.10 26.71
C LEU A 373 2.56 -14.62 26.82
N GLU A 374 2.27 -13.35 26.52
CA GLU A 374 0.89 -12.84 26.46
C GLU A 374 0.06 -13.60 25.43
N THR A 375 0.66 -13.89 24.27
CA THR A 375 0.00 -14.67 23.21
C THR A 375 -0.23 -16.11 23.67
N VAL A 376 0.79 -16.77 24.23
CA VAL A 376 0.66 -18.13 24.76
C VAL A 376 -0.42 -18.21 25.84
N LYS A 377 -0.47 -17.25 26.77
CA LYS A 377 -1.51 -17.17 27.80
C LYS A 377 -2.91 -17.08 27.17
N LYS A 378 -3.10 -16.14 26.23
CA LYS A 378 -4.39 -15.96 25.56
C LYS A 378 -4.88 -17.25 24.88
N TYR A 379 -3.99 -17.97 24.22
CA TYR A 379 -4.34 -19.22 23.55
C TYR A 379 -4.47 -20.40 24.53
N ALA A 380 -3.75 -20.39 25.65
CA ALA A 380 -3.97 -21.35 26.74
C ALA A 380 -5.38 -21.19 27.33
N ASP A 381 -5.80 -19.96 27.63
CA ASP A 381 -7.16 -19.67 28.13
C ASP A 381 -8.22 -20.13 27.12
N LEU A 382 -7.99 -19.90 25.82
CA LEU A 382 -8.87 -20.37 24.76
C LEU A 382 -8.95 -21.90 24.69
N ALA A 383 -7.81 -22.59 24.81
CA ALA A 383 -7.76 -24.05 24.83
C ALA A 383 -8.48 -24.64 26.04
N ILE A 384 -8.34 -24.02 27.23
CA ILE A 384 -9.02 -24.43 28.46
C ILE A 384 -10.53 -24.23 28.36
N SER A 385 -10.98 -23.15 27.69
CA SER A 385 -12.40 -22.88 27.49
C SER A 385 -13.09 -23.81 26.47
N ALA A 386 -12.32 -24.60 25.72
CA ALA A 386 -12.84 -25.41 24.64
C ALA A 386 -13.50 -26.70 25.16
N ASN A 387 -14.72 -27.00 24.69
CA ASN A 387 -15.38 -28.26 25.02
C ASN A 387 -14.77 -29.43 24.22
N ALA A 388 -13.87 -30.19 24.85
CA ALA A 388 -13.19 -31.32 24.21
C ALA A 388 -14.12 -32.49 23.80
N THR A 389 -15.38 -32.52 24.25
CA THR A 389 -16.35 -33.54 23.83
C THR A 389 -16.98 -33.21 22.47
N GLU A 390 -16.90 -31.96 22.03
CA GLU A 390 -17.44 -31.50 20.75
C GLU A 390 -16.33 -31.37 19.70
N LYS A 391 -16.63 -31.77 18.46
CA LYS A 391 -15.68 -31.66 17.33
C LYS A 391 -15.16 -30.22 17.14
N GLY A 392 -16.03 -29.22 17.37
CA GLY A 392 -15.66 -27.81 17.32
C GLY A 392 -14.67 -27.41 18.42
N GLY A 393 -14.91 -27.84 19.67
CA GLY A 393 -14.01 -27.58 20.78
C GLY A 393 -12.67 -28.32 20.65
N GLN A 394 -12.66 -29.56 20.14
CA GLN A 394 -11.42 -30.27 19.81
C GLN A 394 -10.57 -29.50 18.79
N LEU A 395 -11.19 -29.01 17.71
CA LEU A 395 -10.49 -28.22 16.69
C LEU A 395 -9.95 -26.91 17.28
N LEU A 396 -10.73 -26.23 18.10
CA LEU A 396 -10.32 -25.00 18.77
C LEU A 396 -9.07 -25.22 19.65
N ALA A 397 -9.08 -26.29 20.46
CA ALA A 397 -7.95 -26.66 21.31
C ALA A 397 -6.69 -26.98 20.48
N VAL A 398 -6.82 -27.76 19.40
CA VAL A 398 -5.70 -28.07 18.51
C VAL A 398 -5.11 -26.81 17.87
N ARG A 399 -5.96 -25.90 17.37
CA ARG A 399 -5.48 -24.64 16.77
C ARG A 399 -4.81 -23.74 17.80
N ALA A 400 -5.35 -23.66 19.01
CA ALA A 400 -4.73 -22.91 20.09
C ALA A 400 -3.34 -23.46 20.45
N LEU A 401 -3.20 -24.78 20.57
CA LEU A 401 -1.90 -25.43 20.84
C LEU A 401 -0.90 -25.24 19.70
N GLN A 402 -1.34 -25.25 18.44
CA GLN A 402 -0.48 -24.96 17.29
C GLN A 402 0.09 -23.54 17.35
N VAL A 403 -0.75 -22.55 17.66
CA VAL A 403 -0.30 -21.16 17.82
C VAL A 403 0.68 -21.05 18.99
N MET A 404 0.38 -21.67 20.14
CA MET A 404 1.31 -21.70 21.27
C MET A 404 2.67 -22.30 20.87
N GLY A 405 2.67 -23.44 20.17
CA GLY A 405 3.89 -24.10 19.68
C GLY A 405 4.74 -23.21 18.76
N GLU A 406 4.11 -22.42 17.90
CA GLU A 406 4.82 -21.42 17.08
C GLU A 406 5.51 -20.36 17.94
N HIS A 407 4.86 -19.92 19.01
CA HIS A 407 5.39 -18.91 19.93
C HIS A 407 6.49 -19.42 20.87
N PHE A 408 6.76 -20.74 20.92
CA PHE A 408 7.91 -21.33 21.60
C PHE A 408 9.16 -21.44 20.70
N LYS A 409 9.08 -21.12 19.42
CA LYS A 409 10.23 -21.24 18.50
C LYS A 409 11.25 -20.13 18.75
N GLY A 410 12.53 -20.50 18.75
CA GLY A 410 13.69 -19.61 18.90
C GLY A 410 14.62 -19.65 17.69
N THR A 411 14.09 -19.61 16.46
CA THR A 411 14.93 -19.71 15.26
C THR A 411 15.59 -18.38 14.91
N LEU A 412 16.56 -18.40 13.99
CA LEU A 412 17.24 -17.19 13.51
C LEU A 412 16.28 -16.19 12.83
N GLU A 413 15.40 -16.69 11.96
CA GLU A 413 14.43 -15.88 11.20
C GLU A 413 13.09 -15.71 11.92
N THR A 414 12.79 -16.53 12.94
CA THR A 414 11.57 -16.43 13.75
C THR A 414 11.87 -16.58 15.24
N PRO A 415 12.47 -15.55 15.87
CA PRO A 415 12.72 -15.58 17.30
C PRO A 415 11.43 -15.18 18.02
N LYS A 416 10.80 -16.11 18.74
CA LYS A 416 9.58 -15.83 19.52
C LYS A 416 9.83 -15.85 21.02
N LEU A 417 10.46 -16.88 21.54
CA LEU A 417 10.78 -16.98 22.97
C LEU A 417 12.26 -17.30 23.14
N SER A 418 12.92 -16.69 24.13
CA SER A 418 14.30 -17.03 24.46
C SER A 418 14.41 -18.49 24.93
N ASP A 419 15.57 -19.10 24.68
CA ASP A 419 15.88 -20.44 25.19
C ASP A 419 15.77 -20.48 26.73
N THR A 420 16.15 -19.41 27.41
CA THR A 420 16.07 -19.27 28.87
C THR A 420 14.63 -19.35 29.37
N ILE A 421 13.71 -18.56 28.79
CA ILE A 421 12.31 -18.57 29.20
C ILE A 421 11.62 -19.88 28.77
N CYS A 422 11.94 -20.42 27.59
CA CYS A 422 11.50 -21.75 27.19
C CYS A 422 11.89 -22.82 28.22
N GLN A 423 13.16 -22.87 28.62
CA GLN A 423 13.66 -23.82 29.61
C GLN A 423 12.97 -23.63 30.97
N PHE A 424 12.81 -22.39 31.42
CA PHE A 424 12.10 -22.09 32.66
C PHE A 424 10.65 -22.57 32.62
N PHE A 425 9.96 -22.36 31.49
CA PHE A 425 8.59 -22.82 31.29
C PHE A 425 8.49 -24.35 31.32
N PHE A 426 9.40 -25.06 30.63
CA PHE A 426 9.44 -26.53 30.66
C PHE A 426 9.74 -27.06 32.07
N LEU A 427 10.66 -26.43 32.80
CA LEU A 427 10.96 -26.79 34.19
C LEU A 427 9.73 -26.61 35.08
N LEU A 428 9.03 -25.49 34.95
CA LEU A 428 7.79 -25.21 35.67
C LEU A 428 6.71 -26.25 35.37
N CYS A 429 6.50 -26.59 34.10
CA CYS A 429 5.57 -27.64 33.69
C CYS A 429 5.96 -29.01 34.26
N HIS A 430 7.24 -29.35 34.29
CA HIS A 430 7.72 -30.60 34.88
C HIS A 430 7.49 -30.66 36.38
N LEU A 431 7.77 -29.58 37.10
CA LEU A 431 7.55 -29.44 38.54
C LEU A 431 6.06 -29.53 38.88
N ILE A 432 5.20 -28.83 38.13
CA ILE A 432 3.75 -28.85 38.32
C ILE A 432 3.19 -30.23 38.02
N ARG A 433 3.60 -30.88 36.92
CA ARG A 433 3.19 -32.25 36.59
C ARG A 433 3.62 -33.24 37.66
N GLY A 434 4.86 -33.15 38.15
CA GLY A 434 5.37 -34.00 39.21
C GLY A 434 4.57 -33.86 40.51
N LYS A 435 4.28 -32.61 40.92
CA LYS A 435 3.46 -32.34 42.11
C LYS A 435 1.99 -32.74 41.94
N LEU A 436 1.41 -32.59 40.75
CA LEU A 436 0.05 -33.07 40.45
C LEU A 436 -0.03 -34.60 40.45
N LEU A 437 0.95 -35.29 39.86
CA LEU A 437 1.03 -36.76 39.95
C LEU A 437 1.16 -37.21 41.40
N GLN A 438 2.03 -36.58 42.18
CA GLN A 438 2.26 -36.91 43.58
C GLN A 438 1.01 -36.62 44.44
N ALA A 439 0.29 -35.53 44.16
CA ALA A 439 -0.98 -35.22 44.80
C ALA A 439 -2.09 -36.24 44.43
N CYS A 440 -2.14 -36.67 43.16
CA CYS A 440 -3.05 -37.73 42.71
C CYS A 440 -2.70 -39.10 43.33
N GLU A 441 -1.41 -39.42 43.48
CA GLU A 441 -0.96 -40.65 44.16
C GLU A 441 -1.31 -40.62 45.65
N ILE A 442 -1.12 -39.48 46.33
CA ILE A 442 -1.55 -39.29 47.72
C ILE A 442 -3.07 -39.44 47.83
N LEU A 443 -3.85 -38.81 46.94
CA LEU A 443 -5.30 -38.94 46.90
C LEU A 443 -5.75 -40.40 46.65
N CYS A 444 -5.10 -41.11 45.72
CA CYS A 444 -5.36 -42.53 45.44
C CYS A 444 -4.97 -43.46 46.60
N LEU A 445 -3.93 -43.12 47.37
CA LEU A 445 -3.52 -43.87 48.56
C LEU A 445 -4.45 -43.60 49.76
N THR A 446 -5.01 -42.40 49.87
CA THR A 446 -5.99 -42.04 50.91
C THR A 446 -7.43 -42.49 50.61
N LEU A 447 -7.74 -42.83 49.36
CA LEU A 447 -9.07 -43.27 48.91
C LEU A 447 -9.19 -44.78 48.65
N ARG A 448 -8.19 -45.60 49.03
CA ARG A 448 -8.40 -47.05 49.08
C ARG A 448 -9.34 -47.37 50.25
N PRO A 449 -10.51 -47.98 49.99
CA PRO A 449 -11.39 -48.40 51.07
C PRO A 449 -10.71 -49.52 51.87
N TYR A 450 -10.76 -49.39 53.20
CA TYR A 450 -10.72 -50.55 54.09
C TYR A 450 -11.96 -51.41 53.87
#